data_AF-A0A1V4Z2G3-F1
#
_entry.id   AF-A0A1V4Z2G3-F1
#
_cell.length_a   1.000
_cell.length_b   1.000
_cell.length_c   1.000
_cell.angle_alpha   90.00
_cell.angle_beta   90.00
_cell.angle_gamma   90.00
#
_symmetry.space_group_name_H-M   'P 1'
#
loop_
_entity.id
_entity.type
_entity.pdbx_description
1 polymer ?
#
loop_
_entity_poly.entity_id
_entity_poly.type
_entity_poly.pdbx_seq_one_letter_code
_entity_poly.pdbx_strand_id
1 'polypeptide(L)'
;MNMDPELMRIGVSLSGRLLGRFDTIVEKRGYSSRSEGIREAIKTYIQNYEWMSEVTGERLGIITIIYESGRKGLADRLSAARKEHIGQILSSIQVNLDRDSIMDMVVMRGDAREVVAFAEKVMACKGVKYLKLTTAVPGADAEGGIEGRRDGARPSRITFECRHPQAHSSGPEMPTKAHPGRGAARRSR
;
A
#
# COMPACT_ATOMS: atom_id res chain seq x y z
N MET A 1 -35.34 11.88 27.05
CA MET A 1 -35.73 10.56 26.49
C MET A 1 -34.43 9.85 26.15
N ASN A 2 -33.99 8.90 26.98
CA ASN A 2 -32.83 8.07 26.64
C ASN A 2 -33.29 7.08 25.58
N MET A 3 -32.82 7.29 24.35
CA MET A 3 -32.92 6.27 23.30
C MET A 3 -31.82 5.24 23.60
N ASP A 4 -32.21 4.08 24.15
CA ASP A 4 -31.34 2.91 24.08
C ASP A 4 -31.03 2.65 22.59
N PRO A 5 -29.76 2.50 22.19
CA PRO A 5 -29.42 2.31 20.79
C PRO A 5 -30.06 1.00 20.29
N GLU A 6 -30.94 1.12 19.30
CA GLU A 6 -31.61 -0.01 18.66
C GLU A 6 -30.56 -1.01 18.15
N LEU A 7 -30.51 -2.21 18.76
CA LEU A 7 -29.51 -3.21 18.43
C LEU A 7 -29.92 -3.98 17.17
N MET A 8 -29.33 -3.63 16.03
CA MET A 8 -29.52 -4.35 14.77
C MET A 8 -28.54 -5.53 14.64
N ARG A 9 -29.03 -6.67 14.11
CA ARG A 9 -28.22 -7.86 13.85
C ARG A 9 -27.97 -8.02 12.36
N ILE A 10 -26.71 -8.21 11.98
CA ILE A 10 -26.29 -8.45 10.60
C ILE A 10 -25.58 -9.80 10.48
N GLY A 11 -25.82 -10.51 9.37
CA GLY A 11 -25.03 -11.67 8.97
C GLY A 11 -23.98 -11.24 7.94
N VAL A 12 -22.72 -11.62 8.15
CA VAL A 12 -21.61 -11.30 7.23
C VAL A 12 -20.86 -12.56 6.82
N SER A 13 -20.57 -12.68 5.53
CA SER A 13 -19.78 -13.78 4.98
C SER A 13 -18.31 -13.37 4.87
N LEU A 14 -17.42 -14.10 5.53
CA LEU A 14 -15.97 -13.85 5.53
C LEU A 14 -15.22 -15.11 5.12
N SER A 15 -14.03 -14.97 4.52
CA SER A 15 -13.16 -16.12 4.26
C SER A 15 -12.66 -16.69 5.59
N GLY A 16 -12.50 -18.02 5.66
CA GLY A 16 -12.01 -18.69 6.88
C GLY A 16 -10.66 -18.15 7.35
N ARG A 17 -9.78 -17.79 6.42
CA ARG A 17 -8.48 -17.15 6.72
C ARG A 17 -8.64 -15.78 7.38
N LEU A 18 -9.60 -14.97 6.93
CA LEU A 18 -9.84 -13.65 7.51
C LEU A 18 -10.45 -13.78 8.92
N LEU A 19 -11.44 -14.67 9.08
CA LEU A 19 -12.06 -14.94 10.37
C LEU A 19 -11.04 -15.44 11.41
N GLY A 20 -10.19 -16.40 11.03
CA GLY A 20 -9.14 -16.91 11.93
C GLY A 20 -8.14 -15.84 12.36
N ARG A 21 -7.72 -14.95 11.44
CA ARG A 21 -6.85 -13.81 11.79
C ARG A 21 -7.55 -12.83 12.73
N PHE A 22 -8.84 -12.59 12.52
CA PHE A 22 -9.63 -11.72 13.37
C PHE A 22 -9.77 -12.29 14.78
N ASP A 23 -10.03 -13.59 14.92
CA ASP A 23 -10.12 -14.26 16.23
C ASP A 23 -8.83 -14.13 17.05
N THR A 24 -7.67 -14.32 16.42
CA THR A 24 -6.37 -14.08 17.07
C THR A 24 -6.22 -12.64 17.58
N ILE A 25 -6.76 -11.65 16.86
CA ILE A 25 -6.71 -10.25 17.28
C ILE A 25 -7.69 -9.99 18.44
N VAL A 26 -8.87 -10.59 18.40
CA VAL A 26 -9.89 -10.51 19.47
C VAL A 26 -9.30 -11.00 20.79
N GLU A 27 -8.65 -12.16 20.77
CA GLU A 27 -7.96 -12.71 21.95
C GLU A 27 -6.82 -11.81 22.42
N LYS A 28 -5.93 -11.37 21.51
CA LYS A 28 -4.76 -10.54 21.87
C LYS A 28 -5.13 -9.16 22.42
N ARG A 29 -6.23 -8.58 21.96
CA ARG A 29 -6.73 -7.28 22.44
C ARG A 29 -7.62 -7.41 23.68
N GLY A 30 -7.96 -8.63 24.10
CA GLY A 30 -8.79 -8.88 25.28
C GLY A 30 -10.25 -8.48 25.09
N TYR A 31 -10.77 -8.49 23.86
CA TYR A 31 -12.19 -8.24 23.63
C TYR A 31 -13.03 -9.40 24.17
N SER A 32 -14.20 -9.10 24.75
CA SER A 32 -15.12 -10.07 25.34
C SER A 32 -15.78 -10.99 24.31
N SER A 33 -15.86 -10.55 23.05
CA SER A 33 -16.48 -11.31 21.96
C SER A 33 -16.02 -10.84 20.57
N ARG A 34 -16.25 -11.68 19.55
CA ARG A 34 -16.12 -11.28 18.15
C ARG A 34 -16.98 -10.06 17.82
N SER A 35 -18.20 -9.99 18.35
CA SER A 35 -19.13 -8.87 18.10
C SER A 35 -18.59 -7.54 18.64
N GLU A 36 -17.93 -7.55 19.79
CA GLU A 36 -17.26 -6.36 20.31
C GLU A 36 -16.10 -5.94 19.41
N GLY A 37 -15.23 -6.87 19.02
CA GLY A 37 -14.15 -6.56 18.08
C GLY A 37 -14.64 -6.03 16.74
N ILE A 38 -15.77 -6.55 16.24
CA ILE A 38 -16.40 -6.08 14.99
C ILE A 38 -16.95 -4.67 15.18
N ARG A 39 -17.62 -4.40 16.30
CA ARG A 39 -18.15 -3.07 16.61
C ARG A 39 -17.04 -2.03 16.68
N GLU A 40 -15.96 -2.33 17.39
CA GLU A 40 -14.80 -1.43 17.48
C GLU A 40 -14.11 -1.23 16.12
N ALA A 41 -14.03 -2.28 15.30
CA ALA A 41 -13.52 -2.15 13.93
C ALA A 41 -14.40 -1.23 13.06
N ILE A 42 -15.72 -1.38 13.13
CA ILE A 42 -16.67 -0.51 12.41
C ILE A 42 -16.56 0.93 12.91
N LYS A 43 -16.53 1.15 14.23
CA LYS A 43 -16.37 2.48 14.83
C LYS A 43 -15.07 3.14 14.39
N THR A 44 -13.96 2.42 14.47
CA THR A 44 -12.65 2.92 14.01
C THR A 44 -12.67 3.25 12.52
N TYR A 45 -13.34 2.43 11.70
CA TYR A 45 -13.51 2.71 10.27
C TYR A 45 -14.29 4.00 10.02
N ILE A 46 -15.42 4.21 10.70
CA ILE A 46 -16.23 5.43 10.61
C ILE A 46 -15.41 6.65 11.05
N GLN A 47 -14.76 6.59 12.21
CA GLN A 47 -13.95 7.70 12.73
C GLN A 47 -12.82 8.09 11.78
N ASN A 48 -12.12 7.11 11.20
CA ASN A 48 -11.10 7.37 10.20
C ASN A 48 -11.68 8.05 8.95
N TYR A 49 -12.89 7.67 8.54
CA TYR A 49 -13.59 8.25 7.40
C TYR A 49 -14.06 9.69 7.67
N GLU A 50 -14.64 9.93 8.84
CA GLU A 50 -15.06 11.26 9.29
C GLU A 50 -13.85 12.19 9.42
N TRP A 51 -12.74 11.73 10.01
CA TRP A 51 -11.50 12.50 10.09
C TRP A 51 -10.99 12.92 8.71
N MET A 52 -11.04 12.03 7.71
CA MET A 52 -10.71 12.38 6.33
C MET A 52 -11.67 13.43 5.75
N SER A 53 -12.95 13.37 6.12
CA SER A 53 -14.02 14.26 5.62
C SER A 53 -13.98 15.67 6.24
N GLU A 54 -13.48 15.80 7.47
CA GLU A 54 -13.31 17.09 8.17
C GLU A 54 -12.06 17.85 7.74
N VAL A 55 -11.14 17.20 7.02
CA VAL A 55 -9.93 17.84 6.50
C VAL A 55 -10.33 18.87 5.45
N THR A 56 -10.00 20.14 5.71
CA THR A 56 -10.24 21.27 4.79
C THR A 56 -8.94 21.98 4.42
N GLY A 57 -9.01 22.78 3.35
CA GLY A 57 -7.90 23.61 2.86
C GLY A 57 -6.87 22.84 2.04
N GLU A 58 -5.77 23.53 1.70
CA GLU A 58 -4.66 22.91 0.98
C GLU A 58 -3.94 21.87 1.85
N ARG A 59 -3.67 20.69 1.30
CA ARG A 59 -3.03 19.57 1.98
C ARG A 59 -1.93 18.95 1.13
N LEU A 60 -0.92 18.42 1.81
CA LEU A 60 -0.04 17.37 1.28
C LEU A 60 -0.64 16.02 1.68
N GLY A 61 -0.82 15.13 0.72
CA GLY A 61 -1.34 13.78 0.92
C GLY A 61 -0.32 12.73 0.50
N ILE A 62 -0.17 11.68 1.30
CA ILE A 62 0.54 10.45 0.92
C ILE A 62 -0.45 9.30 0.98
N ILE A 63 -0.66 8.64 -0.15
CA ILE A 63 -1.58 7.52 -0.27
C ILE A 63 -0.77 6.27 -0.54
N THR A 64 -0.78 5.35 0.40
CA THR A 64 -0.15 4.03 0.26
C THR A 64 -1.22 3.02 -0.11
N ILE A 65 -1.02 2.30 -1.21
CA ILE A 65 -1.95 1.34 -1.79
C ILE A 65 -1.21 0.00 -1.91
N ILE A 66 -1.86 -1.10 -1.55
CA ILE A 66 -1.40 -2.45 -1.89
C ILE A 66 -2.51 -3.14 -2.68
N TYR A 67 -2.19 -3.67 -3.85
CA TYR A 67 -3.19 -4.28 -4.74
C TYR A 67 -2.65 -5.47 -5.53
N GLU A 68 -3.57 -6.24 -6.13
CA GLU A 68 -3.25 -7.45 -6.91
C GLU A 68 -2.74 -7.11 -8.32
N SER A 69 -1.53 -7.56 -8.68
CA SER A 69 -0.90 -7.28 -10.00
C SER A 69 -1.64 -7.95 -11.17
N GLY A 70 -2.10 -9.19 -10.99
CA GLY A 70 -2.76 -9.99 -12.04
C GLY A 70 -4.26 -9.77 -12.17
N ARG A 71 -4.86 -8.84 -11.42
CA ARG A 71 -6.32 -8.66 -11.43
C ARG A 71 -6.77 -7.87 -12.66
N LYS A 72 -7.49 -8.54 -13.55
CA LYS A 72 -8.00 -7.95 -14.81
C LYS A 72 -8.80 -6.67 -14.55
N GLY A 73 -8.43 -5.59 -15.24
CA GLY A 73 -9.07 -4.28 -15.17
C GLY A 73 -8.75 -3.43 -13.94
N LEU A 74 -7.98 -3.94 -12.97
CA LEU A 74 -7.59 -3.14 -11.80
C LEU A 74 -6.58 -2.04 -12.18
N ALA A 75 -5.55 -2.40 -12.95
CA ALA A 75 -4.53 -1.45 -13.41
C ALA A 75 -5.17 -0.28 -14.20
N ASP A 76 -6.12 -0.58 -15.09
CA ASP A 76 -6.81 0.43 -15.89
C ASP A 76 -7.64 1.38 -15.03
N ARG A 77 -8.37 0.83 -14.03
CA ARG A 77 -9.15 1.64 -13.09
C ARG A 77 -8.27 2.55 -12.23
N LEU A 78 -7.15 2.04 -11.74
CA LEU A 78 -6.18 2.83 -10.99
C LEU A 78 -5.55 3.93 -11.86
N SER A 79 -5.22 3.60 -13.11
CA SER A 79 -4.70 4.57 -14.08
C SER A 79 -5.73 5.66 -14.40
N ALA A 80 -7.01 5.29 -14.57
CA ALA A 80 -8.09 6.24 -14.79
C ALA A 80 -8.28 7.18 -13.58
N ALA A 81 -8.25 6.64 -12.36
CA ALA A 81 -8.32 7.46 -11.13
C ALA A 81 -7.15 8.45 -11.05
N ARG A 82 -5.93 8.02 -11.40
CA ARG A 82 -4.75 8.90 -11.44
C ARG A 82 -4.86 9.99 -12.49
N LYS A 83 -5.37 9.64 -13.68
CA LYS A 83 -5.49 10.56 -14.80
C LYS A 83 -6.42 11.74 -14.46
N GLU A 84 -7.51 11.46 -13.76
CA GLU A 84 -8.46 12.48 -13.29
C GLU A 84 -7.83 13.44 -12.27
N HIS A 85 -6.93 12.96 -11.42
CA HIS A 85 -6.28 13.74 -10.35
C HIS A 85 -4.82 14.09 -10.68
N ILE A 86 -4.44 14.06 -11.97
CA ILE A 86 -3.03 14.19 -12.39
C ILE A 86 -2.45 15.56 -12.07
N GLY A 87 -3.30 16.59 -11.91
CA GLY A 87 -2.88 17.94 -11.52
C GLY A 87 -2.43 18.05 -10.07
N GLN A 88 -2.91 17.16 -9.20
CA GLN A 88 -2.63 17.14 -7.78
C GLN A 88 -1.52 16.13 -7.43
N ILE A 89 -1.24 15.15 -8.29
CA ILE A 89 -0.17 14.16 -8.07
C ILE A 89 1.19 14.80 -8.30
N LEU A 90 2.00 14.89 -7.25
CA LEU A 90 3.39 15.36 -7.32
C LEU A 90 4.33 14.25 -7.80
N SER A 91 4.17 13.05 -7.25
CA SER A 91 5.00 11.89 -7.59
C SER A 91 4.31 10.60 -7.20
N SER A 92 4.81 9.48 -7.74
CA SER A 92 4.40 8.15 -7.31
C SER A 92 5.53 7.14 -7.39
N ILE A 93 5.54 6.18 -6.46
CA ILE A 93 6.49 5.08 -6.39
C ILE A 93 5.69 3.78 -6.49
N GLN A 94 6.12 2.87 -7.36
CA GLN A 94 5.51 1.55 -7.51
C GLN A 94 6.56 0.46 -7.27
N VAL A 95 6.26 -0.49 -6.38
CA VAL A 95 7.17 -1.55 -5.95
C VAL A 95 6.44 -2.89 -6.04
N ASN A 96 7.03 -3.86 -6.74
CA ASN A 96 6.56 -5.25 -6.68
C ASN A 96 6.93 -5.84 -5.31
N LEU A 97 5.94 -6.23 -4.51
CA LEU A 97 6.17 -6.85 -3.21
C LEU A 97 6.42 -8.36 -3.35
N ASP A 98 5.66 -9.00 -4.24
CA ASP A 98 5.77 -10.42 -4.59
C ASP A 98 5.21 -10.64 -6.01
N ARG A 99 4.97 -11.90 -6.41
CA ARG A 99 4.45 -12.23 -7.75
C ARG A 99 3.05 -11.65 -8.01
N ASP A 100 2.24 -11.50 -6.97
CA ASP A 100 0.81 -11.21 -7.06
C ASP A 100 0.42 -9.86 -6.45
N SER A 101 1.35 -9.12 -5.85
CA SER A 101 1.08 -7.91 -5.08
C SER A 101 2.03 -6.76 -5.43
N ILE A 102 1.46 -5.58 -5.62
CA ILE A 102 2.17 -4.32 -5.86
C ILE A 102 1.85 -3.36 -4.70
N MET A 103 2.89 -2.68 -4.20
CA MET A 103 2.74 -1.48 -3.39
C MET A 103 2.89 -0.25 -4.27
N ASP A 104 2.01 0.71 -4.09
CA ASP A 104 1.99 1.96 -4.83
C ASP A 104 1.79 3.12 -3.87
N MET A 105 2.72 4.05 -3.85
CA MET A 105 2.71 5.23 -2.99
C MET A 105 2.55 6.47 -3.87
N VAL A 106 1.50 7.25 -3.62
CA VAL A 106 1.18 8.47 -4.38
C VAL A 106 1.31 9.67 -3.46
N VAL A 107 2.13 10.63 -3.86
CA VAL A 107 2.26 11.92 -3.17
C VAL A 107 1.44 12.94 -3.91
N MET A 108 0.56 13.64 -3.21
CA MET A 108 -0.38 14.61 -3.76
C MET A 108 -0.29 15.94 -3.02
N ARG A 109 -0.61 17.04 -3.71
CA ARG A 109 -0.83 18.36 -3.15
C ARG A 109 -2.05 18.99 -3.81
N GLY A 110 -2.97 19.49 -3.00
CA GLY A 110 -4.17 20.13 -3.51
C GLY A 110 -5.17 20.39 -2.39
N ASP A 111 -6.40 20.75 -2.76
CA ASP A 111 -7.49 20.83 -1.78
C ASP A 111 -7.72 19.46 -1.15
N ALA A 112 -8.00 19.46 0.16
CA ALA A 112 -8.27 18.24 0.92
C ALA A 112 -9.34 17.35 0.27
N ARG A 113 -10.38 17.94 -0.31
CA ARG A 113 -11.47 17.20 -0.95
C ARG A 113 -10.98 16.40 -2.17
N GLU A 114 -10.07 16.97 -2.95
CA GLU A 114 -9.49 16.30 -4.12
C GLU A 114 -8.57 15.13 -3.71
N VAL A 115 -7.80 15.31 -2.63
CA VAL A 115 -6.92 14.26 -2.09
C VAL A 115 -7.76 13.10 -1.55
N VAL A 116 -8.83 13.40 -0.82
CA VAL A 116 -9.75 12.40 -0.26
C VAL A 116 -10.53 11.71 -1.37
N ALA A 117 -11.07 12.45 -2.35
CA ALA A 117 -11.81 11.89 -3.48
C ALA A 117 -10.97 10.87 -4.28
N PHE A 118 -9.69 11.16 -4.52
CA PHE A 118 -8.80 10.19 -5.15
C PHE A 118 -8.62 8.94 -4.29
N ALA A 119 -8.41 9.08 -2.97
CA ALA A 119 -8.26 7.95 -2.05
C ALA A 119 -9.53 7.07 -2.01
N GLU A 120 -10.72 7.67 -1.96
CA GLU A 120 -12.00 6.96 -1.99
C GLU A 120 -12.20 6.21 -3.30
N LYS A 121 -11.91 6.85 -4.44
CA LYS A 121 -12.02 6.24 -5.77
C LYS A 121 -11.11 5.02 -5.91
N VAL A 122 -9.89 5.11 -5.38
CA VAL A 122 -8.95 3.98 -5.34
C VAL A 122 -9.48 2.90 -4.39
N MET A 123 -9.95 3.25 -3.19
CA MET A 123 -10.47 2.29 -2.22
C MET A 123 -11.67 1.50 -2.77
N ALA A 124 -12.53 2.12 -3.58
CA ALA A 124 -13.64 1.47 -4.27
C ALA A 124 -13.22 0.49 -5.39
N CYS A 125 -11.92 0.40 -5.71
CA CYS A 125 -11.40 -0.55 -6.68
C CYS A 125 -11.28 -1.97 -6.11
N LYS A 126 -12.16 -2.87 -6.57
CA LYS A 126 -12.11 -4.29 -6.23
C LYS A 126 -10.74 -4.87 -6.58
N GLY A 127 -10.01 -5.35 -5.58
CA GLY A 127 -8.63 -5.85 -5.72
C GLY A 127 -7.57 -4.99 -5.03
N VAL A 128 -7.94 -3.81 -4.52
CA VAL A 128 -7.15 -3.10 -3.52
C VAL A 128 -7.26 -3.86 -2.20
N LYS A 129 -6.11 -4.29 -1.67
CA LYS A 129 -5.99 -5.04 -0.40
C LYS A 129 -5.82 -4.10 0.79
N TYR A 130 -5.20 -2.95 0.56
CA TYR A 130 -4.89 -1.95 1.58
C TYR A 130 -4.82 -0.57 0.96
N LEU A 131 -5.39 0.42 1.65
CA LEU A 131 -5.18 1.83 1.37
C LEU A 131 -5.02 2.57 2.68
N LYS A 132 -4.04 3.48 2.75
CA LYS A 132 -3.92 4.45 3.83
C LYS A 132 -3.59 5.81 3.27
N LEU A 133 -4.41 6.80 3.62
CA LEU A 133 -4.15 8.21 3.39
C LEU A 133 -3.54 8.81 4.65
N THR A 134 -2.43 9.52 4.49
CA THR A 134 -1.84 10.38 5.52
C THR A 134 -1.81 11.80 4.96
N THR A 135 -2.31 12.78 5.70
CA THR A 135 -2.32 14.19 5.27
C THR A 135 -1.50 15.07 6.21
N ALA A 136 -0.88 16.10 5.66
CA ALA A 136 -0.24 17.18 6.41
C ALA A 136 -0.69 18.54 5.85
N VAL A 137 -0.70 19.56 6.71
CA VAL A 137 -0.87 20.96 6.27
C VAL A 137 0.48 21.46 5.77
N PRO A 138 0.59 22.01 4.55
CA PRO A 138 1.82 22.64 4.10
C PRO A 138 2.21 23.77 5.07
N GLY A 139 3.43 23.72 5.63
CA GLY A 139 3.93 24.78 6.52
C GLY A 139 3.42 24.73 7.97
N ALA A 140 2.97 23.57 8.46
CA ALA A 140 2.46 23.38 9.83
C ALA A 140 3.41 23.79 10.98
N ASP A 141 4.69 24.07 10.68
CA ASP A 141 5.70 24.53 11.66
C ASP A 141 6.41 25.85 11.24
N ALA A 142 5.80 26.69 10.40
CA ALA A 142 6.42 27.95 9.99
C ALA A 142 6.00 29.15 10.86
N GLU A 143 6.31 29.12 12.17
CA GLU A 143 6.56 30.36 12.91
C GLU A 143 7.92 30.92 12.46
N GLY A 144 7.94 31.50 11.27
CA GLY A 144 9.15 31.97 10.61
C GLY A 144 8.86 32.18 9.15
N GLY A 145 8.48 33.41 8.80
CA GLY A 145 8.09 33.80 7.45
C GLY A 145 9.14 33.37 6.43
N ILE A 146 8.71 32.61 5.43
CA ILE A 146 9.41 32.52 4.16
C ILE A 146 8.54 33.23 3.15
N GLU A 147 8.84 34.51 2.97
CA GLU A 147 8.26 35.35 1.94
C GLU A 147 8.61 34.77 0.56
N GLY A 148 7.56 34.57 -0.25
CA GLY A 148 7.62 34.62 -1.70
C GLY A 148 8.62 33.72 -2.43
N ARG A 149 8.18 32.52 -2.82
CA ARG A 149 8.65 31.92 -4.07
C ARG A 149 7.50 31.26 -4.83
N ARG A 150 6.78 32.07 -5.62
CA ARG A 150 5.95 31.58 -6.73
C ARG A 150 6.88 31.20 -7.89
N ASP A 151 7.71 30.18 -7.71
CA ASP A 151 8.36 29.56 -8.87
C ASP A 151 7.45 28.48 -9.40
N GLY A 152 6.95 28.69 -10.62
CA GLY A 152 6.19 27.73 -11.43
C GLY A 152 6.99 26.49 -11.85
N ALA A 153 7.87 25.98 -10.99
CA ALA A 153 8.51 24.69 -11.16
C ALA A 153 7.50 23.61 -10.76
N ARG A 154 6.86 22.99 -11.76
CA ARG A 154 6.21 21.69 -11.53
C ARG A 154 7.26 20.77 -10.90
N PRO A 155 6.99 20.10 -9.77
CA PRO A 155 7.93 19.12 -9.26
C PRO A 155 8.19 18.10 -10.37
N SER A 156 9.47 17.83 -10.62
CA SER A 156 9.87 16.81 -11.58
C SER A 156 9.16 15.52 -11.20
N ARG A 157 8.45 14.93 -12.16
CA ARG A 157 7.76 13.66 -11.98
C ARG A 157 8.80 12.57 -11.77
N ILE A 158 9.22 12.36 -10.52
CA ILE A 158 10.13 11.27 -10.18
C ILE A 158 9.27 10.01 -10.03
N THR A 159 9.17 9.24 -11.12
CA THR A 159 8.67 7.87 -11.07
C THR A 159 9.88 6.98 -10.72
N PHE A 160 9.96 6.49 -9.49
CA PHE A 160 10.94 5.48 -9.15
C PHE A 160 10.40 4.11 -9.59
N GLU A 161 10.91 3.60 -10.70
CA GLU A 161 10.71 2.22 -11.13
C GLU A 161 11.86 1.39 -10.57
N CYS A 162 11.67 0.77 -9.40
CA CYS A 162 12.69 -0.12 -8.81
C CYS A 162 12.84 -1.38 -9.67
N ARG A 163 13.84 -1.42 -10.56
CA ARG A 163 14.34 -2.69 -11.11
C ARG A 163 15.10 -3.42 -9.99
N HIS A 164 14.54 -4.54 -9.52
CA HIS A 164 15.33 -5.50 -8.76
C HIS A 164 16.48 -6.01 -9.64
N PRO A 165 17.72 -6.09 -9.14
CA PRO A 165 18.71 -6.95 -9.76
C PRO A 165 18.17 -8.38 -9.62
N GLN A 166 17.90 -9.05 -10.74
CA GLN A 166 17.61 -10.48 -10.69
C GLN A 166 18.81 -11.15 -10.00
N ALA A 167 18.54 -11.85 -8.90
CA ALA A 167 19.52 -12.74 -8.29
C ALA A 167 19.88 -13.80 -9.33
N HIS A 168 21.06 -13.67 -9.93
CA HIS A 168 21.64 -14.71 -10.78
C HIS A 168 21.84 -15.95 -9.92
N SER A 169 21.01 -16.97 -10.16
CA SER A 169 21.30 -18.33 -9.76
C SER A 169 22.38 -18.90 -10.69
N SER A 170 23.64 -18.61 -10.40
CA SER A 170 24.78 -19.38 -10.93
C SER A 170 25.32 -20.20 -9.77
N GLY A 171 24.97 -21.49 -9.74
CA GLY A 171 25.63 -22.48 -8.88
C GLY A 171 27.11 -22.59 -9.24
N PRO A 172 27.98 -23.00 -8.30
CA PRO A 172 29.41 -23.11 -8.60
C PRO A 172 29.66 -24.37 -9.44
N GLU A 173 30.03 -24.18 -10.71
CA GLU A 173 30.75 -25.20 -11.46
C GLU A 173 32.12 -25.41 -10.80
N MET A 174 32.38 -26.64 -10.39
CA MET A 174 33.65 -27.07 -9.81
C MET A 174 34.75 -27.08 -10.88
N PRO A 175 35.96 -26.57 -10.61
CA PRO A 175 37.04 -26.58 -11.56
C PRO A 175 37.71 -27.97 -11.63
N THR A 176 37.65 -28.59 -12.80
CA THR A 176 38.40 -29.80 -13.14
C THR A 176 39.90 -29.49 -13.10
N LYS A 177 40.61 -29.96 -12.07
CA LYS A 177 42.07 -29.92 -12.02
C LYS A 177 42.64 -31.03 -12.90
N ALA A 178 43.46 -30.63 -13.87
CA ALA A 178 44.34 -31.52 -14.62
C ALA A 178 45.72 -31.64 -13.92
N HIS A 179 46.41 -32.75 -14.28
CA HIS A 179 47.85 -33.11 -14.11
C HIS A 179 48.25 -34.00 -12.92
N PRO A 180 49.37 -34.78 -13.04
CA PRO A 180 50.04 -35.33 -14.22
C PRO A 180 50.37 -36.85 -14.08
N GLY A 181 50.82 -37.49 -15.17
CA GLY A 181 51.08 -38.94 -15.22
C GLY A 181 52.40 -39.44 -14.64
N ARG A 182 52.49 -40.76 -14.49
CA ARG A 182 53.63 -41.67 -14.80
C ARG A 182 53.35 -43.07 -14.24
N GLY A 183 53.76 -44.10 -14.98
CA GLY A 183 54.21 -45.36 -14.36
C GLY A 183 53.54 -46.66 -14.82
N ALA A 184 54.04 -47.21 -15.93
CA ALA A 184 54.30 -48.62 -16.23
C ALA A 184 53.73 -49.73 -15.31
N ALA A 185 53.14 -50.79 -15.91
CA ALA A 185 53.82 -52.09 -16.15
C ALA A 185 52.86 -53.29 -16.37
N ARG A 186 53.16 -54.08 -17.41
CA ARG A 186 53.12 -55.56 -17.53
C ARG A 186 51.82 -56.39 -17.29
N ARG A 187 51.40 -57.02 -18.41
CA ARG A 187 51.24 -58.47 -18.72
C ARG A 187 50.56 -59.47 -17.73
N SER A 188 49.80 -60.37 -18.37
CA SER A 188 49.33 -61.73 -18.00
C SER A 188 48.16 -61.80 -17.03
N ARG A 189 47.11 -62.61 -17.24
CA ARG A 189 46.94 -63.87 -17.99
C ARG A 189 45.65 -63.87 -18.82
#